data_AF-A0A0G1L5P5-F1
#
_entry.id   AF-A0A0G1L5P5-F1
#
_cell.length_a   1.000
_cell.length_b   1.000
_cell.length_c   1.000
_cell.angle_alpha   90.00
_cell.angle_beta   90.00
_cell.angle_gamma   90.00
#
_symmetry.space_group_name_H-M   'P 1'
#
loop_
_entity.id
_entity.type
_entity.pdbx_description
1 polymer ?
#
loop_
_entity_poly.entity_id
_entity_poly.type
_entity_poly.pdbx_seq_one_letter_code
_entity_poly.pdbx_strand_id
1 'polypeptide(L)'
;MKKTLIIGLVVVVGIVGLMLWGQSVQTKAEPQPSGEIRSLSAPETAYNFGAISMRDGTVEHIFIVTNSSEKDIEIKRVFTSCMCTAAYIESANEEKGPFGMEGMGYIPPADETITVVTP
;
A
#
# COMPACT_ATOMS: atom_id res chain seq x y z
N MET A 1 -11.42 54.23 29.46
CA MET A 1 -12.36 53.12 29.75
C MET A 1 -13.16 52.65 28.53
N LYS A 2 -13.76 53.54 27.70
CA LYS A 2 -14.48 53.12 26.47
C LYS A 2 -13.56 52.59 25.36
N LYS A 3 -12.35 53.16 25.21
CA LYS A 3 -11.38 52.76 24.18
C LYS A 3 -10.80 51.36 24.42
N THR A 4 -10.62 50.95 25.68
CA THR A 4 -10.15 49.60 26.06
C THR A 4 -11.22 48.53 25.87
N LEU A 5 -12.51 48.87 26.06
CA LEU A 5 -13.64 47.99 25.75
C LEU A 5 -13.77 47.72 24.23
N ILE A 6 -13.57 48.74 23.40
CA ILE A 6 -13.65 48.60 21.93
C ILE A 6 -12.50 47.73 21.40
N ILE A 7 -11.27 47.92 21.91
CA ILE A 7 -10.11 47.10 21.52
C ILE A 7 -10.33 45.64 21.91
N GLY A 8 -10.85 45.37 23.12
CA GLY A 8 -11.17 44.01 23.55
C GLY A 8 -12.19 43.32 22.64
N LEU A 9 -13.24 44.05 22.22
CA LEU A 9 -14.28 43.50 21.36
C LEU A 9 -13.76 43.17 19.95
N VAL A 10 -12.90 44.02 19.38
CA VAL A 10 -12.29 43.78 18.05
C VAL A 10 -11.38 42.55 18.07
N VAL A 11 -10.61 42.34 19.14
CA VAL A 11 -9.72 41.17 19.28
C VAL A 11 -10.54 39.88 19.37
N VAL A 12 -11.64 39.87 20.13
CA VAL A 12 -12.51 38.69 20.25
C VAL A 12 -13.17 38.35 18.91
N VAL A 13 -13.69 39.35 18.18
CA VAL A 13 -14.28 39.13 16.86
C VAL A 13 -13.25 38.63 15.85
N GLY A 14 -12.01 39.14 15.89
CA GLY A 14 -10.92 38.67 15.05
C GLY A 14 -10.55 37.20 15.30
N ILE A 15 -10.47 36.78 16.57
CA ILE A 15 -10.16 35.39 16.94
C ILE A 15 -11.30 34.44 16.52
N VAL A 16 -12.56 34.84 16.72
CA VAL A 16 -13.73 34.04 16.30
C VAL A 16 -13.78 33.91 14.78
N GLY A 17 -13.52 34.98 14.04
CA GLY A 17 -13.41 34.94 12.58
C GLY A 17 -12.30 34.00 12.09
N LEU A 18 -11.14 34.02 12.74
CA LEU A 18 -10.02 33.14 12.42
C LEU A 18 -10.32 31.66 12.73
N MET A 19 -11.02 31.39 13.84
CA MET A 19 -11.46 30.04 14.20
C MET A 19 -12.49 29.47 13.21
N LEU A 20 -13.45 30.28 12.76
CA LEU A 20 -14.45 29.85 11.77
C LEU A 20 -13.84 29.61 10.38
N TRP A 21 -12.83 30.40 9.99
CA TRP A 21 -12.17 30.23 8.69
C TRP A 21 -11.29 28.97 8.66
N GLY A 22 -10.59 28.66 9.76
CA GLY A 22 -9.72 27.50 9.87
C GLY A 22 -10.43 26.14 9.75
N GLN A 23 -11.73 26.06 10.03
CA GLN A 23 -12.51 24.82 9.89
C GLN A 23 -12.85 24.49 8.42
N SER A 24 -12.88 25.48 7.52
CA SER A 24 -13.26 25.28 6.11
C SER A 24 -12.16 24.68 5.22
N VAL A 25 -10.91 24.64 5.71
CA VAL A 25 -9.75 24.10 4.95
C VAL A 25 -9.55 22.60 5.18
N GLN A 26 -10.31 21.99 6.09
CA GLN A 26 -10.30 20.54 6.34
C GLN A 26 -11.47 19.83 5.67
N THR A 27 -11.69 20.06 4.38
CA THR A 27 -12.31 19.02 3.55
C THR A 27 -11.21 18.03 3.20
N LYS A 28 -10.90 17.13 4.13
CA LYS A 28 -10.14 15.92 3.82
C LYS A 28 -10.97 15.17 2.79
N ALA A 29 -10.51 15.18 1.53
CA ALA A 29 -11.02 14.26 0.53
C ALA A 29 -10.72 12.85 1.03
N GLU A 30 -11.71 12.23 1.66
CA GLU A 30 -11.66 10.84 2.03
C GLU A 30 -11.64 10.04 0.72
N PRO A 31 -10.65 9.15 0.51
CA PRO A 31 -10.65 8.29 -0.66
C PRO A 31 -11.92 7.44 -0.61
N GLN A 32 -12.91 7.79 -1.44
CA GLN A 32 -14.06 6.94 -1.69
C GLN A 32 -13.51 5.62 -2.25
N PRO A 33 -13.75 4.47 -1.60
CA PRO A 33 -13.52 3.19 -2.25
C PRO A 33 -14.57 3.10 -3.37
N SER A 34 -14.16 3.50 -4.58
CA SER A 34 -14.86 3.12 -5.80
C SER A 34 -14.91 1.59 -5.76
N GLY A 35 -16.13 1.05 -5.65
CA GLY A 35 -16.42 -0.37 -5.49
C GLY A 35 -16.14 -1.15 -6.77
N GLU A 36 -14.89 -1.14 -7.22
CA GLU A 36 -14.42 -1.93 -8.34
C GLU A 36 -13.69 -3.14 -7.77
N ILE A 37 -14.16 -4.33 -8.17
CA ILE A 37 -13.62 -5.60 -7.70
C ILE A 37 -12.28 -5.80 -8.40
N ARG A 38 -11.20 -5.38 -7.73
CA ARG A 38 -9.83 -5.75 -8.08
C ARG A 38 -9.58 -7.16 -7.56
N SER A 39 -9.51 -8.14 -8.45
CA SER A 39 -9.26 -9.53 -8.13
C SER A 39 -7.97 -10.02 -8.80
N LEU A 40 -7.05 -10.49 -7.96
CA LEU A 40 -5.94 -11.32 -8.40
C LEU A 40 -6.38 -12.78 -8.32
N SER A 41 -6.00 -13.56 -9.32
CA SER A 41 -6.25 -15.00 -9.38
C SER A 41 -4.94 -15.73 -9.58
N ALA A 42 -4.77 -16.81 -8.83
CA ALA A 42 -3.66 -17.74 -8.98
C ALA A 42 -4.22 -19.17 -9.07
N PRO A 43 -3.81 -19.97 -10.07
CA PRO A 43 -4.28 -21.35 -10.20
C PRO A 43 -3.77 -22.25 -9.07
N GLU A 44 -2.66 -21.87 -8.45
CA GLU A 44 -2.07 -22.53 -7.29
C GLU A 44 -1.76 -21.49 -6.21
N THR A 45 -2.11 -21.77 -4.96
CA THR A 45 -1.87 -20.89 -3.80
C THR A 45 -1.10 -21.57 -2.68
N ALA A 46 -0.79 -22.86 -2.83
CA ALA A 46 -0.08 -23.64 -1.84
C ALA A 46 0.80 -24.68 -2.53
N TYR A 47 2.08 -24.68 -2.16
CA TYR A 47 3.07 -25.66 -2.61
C TYR A 47 3.78 -26.25 -1.41
N ASN A 48 4.10 -27.54 -1.47
CA ASN A 48 4.82 -28.25 -0.40
C ASN A 48 6.14 -28.78 -0.93
N PHE A 49 7.25 -28.19 -0.47
CA PHE A 49 8.60 -28.65 -0.80
C PHE A 49 8.95 -30.03 -0.21
N GLY A 50 8.14 -30.55 0.71
CA GLY A 50 8.43 -31.77 1.44
C GLY A 50 9.59 -31.57 2.43
N ALA A 51 10.36 -32.63 2.64
CA ALA A 51 11.55 -32.57 3.48
C ALA A 51 12.73 -32.02 2.65
N ILE A 52 13.16 -30.80 2.98
CA ILE A 52 14.34 -30.16 2.39
C ILE A 52 15.47 -30.06 3.43
N SER A 53 16.70 -30.35 3.00
CA SER A 53 17.90 -30.21 3.83
C SER A 53 18.47 -28.81 3.65
N MET A 54 18.75 -28.11 4.76
CA MET A 54 19.40 -26.80 4.73
C MET A 54 20.80 -26.84 4.11
N ARG A 55 21.42 -28.01 3.97
CA ARG A 55 22.73 -28.18 3.32
C ARG A 55 22.64 -28.20 1.81
N ASP A 56 21.46 -28.51 1.27
CA ASP A 56 21.27 -28.75 -0.17
C ASP A 56 21.02 -27.43 -0.92
N GLY A 57 20.92 -26.32 -0.18
CA GLY A 57 20.82 -24.96 -0.70
C GLY A 57 19.38 -24.44 -0.73
N THR A 58 19.18 -23.39 -1.52
CA THR A 58 17.87 -22.75 -1.74
C THR A 58 17.04 -23.61 -2.68
N VAL A 59 15.76 -23.76 -2.35
CA VAL A 59 14.74 -24.33 -3.23
C VAL A 59 13.75 -23.24 -3.61
N GLU A 60 13.21 -23.33 -4.82
CA GLU A 60 12.38 -22.28 -5.41
C GLU A 60 11.11 -22.90 -6.03
N HIS A 61 10.02 -22.15 -6.00
CA HIS A 61 8.76 -22.49 -6.66
C HIS A 61 8.11 -21.21 -7.18
N ILE A 62 7.56 -21.26 -8.39
CA ILE A 62 6.95 -20.11 -9.06
C ILE A 62 5.44 -20.19 -8.95
N PHE A 63 4.83 -19.16 -8.37
CA PHE A 63 3.37 -18.99 -8.35
C PHE A 63 2.95 -18.03 -9.46
N ILE A 64 2.10 -18.50 -10.37
CA ILE A 64 1.56 -17.65 -11.43
C ILE A 64 0.40 -16.83 -10.88
N VAL A 65 0.53 -15.50 -10.88
CA VAL A 65 -0.51 -14.58 -10.46
C VAL A 65 -1.00 -13.79 -11.67
N THR A 66 -2.32 -13.72 -11.83
CA THR A 66 -2.97 -13.04 -12.96
C THR A 66 -3.97 -12.01 -12.46
N ASN A 67 -4.09 -10.90 -13.18
CA ASN A 67 -5.16 -9.93 -12.96
C ASN A 67 -6.41 -10.38 -13.73
N SER A 68 -7.44 -10.81 -12.99
CA SER A 68 -8.73 -11.23 -13.57
C SER A 68 -9.79 -10.12 -13.52
N SER A 69 -9.39 -8.89 -13.20
CA SER A 69 -10.29 -7.74 -13.13
C SER A 69 -10.27 -6.91 -14.41
N GLU A 70 -11.20 -5.97 -14.52
CA GLU A 70 -11.35 -5.07 -15.67
C GLU A 70 -10.39 -3.87 -15.63
N LYS A 71 -9.57 -3.74 -14.58
CA LYS A 71 -8.62 -2.64 -14.41
C LYS A 71 -7.27 -3.11 -13.92
N ASP A 72 -6.26 -2.30 -14.17
CA ASP A 72 -4.91 -2.57 -13.70
C ASP A 72 -4.86 -2.64 -12.17
N ILE A 73 -4.07 -3.58 -11.66
CA ILE A 73 -3.86 -3.79 -10.23
C ILE A 73 -2.41 -3.42 -9.91
N GLU A 74 -2.27 -2.47 -9.00
CA GLU A 74 -0.98 -2.06 -8.44
C GLU A 74 -0.64 -2.90 -7.20
N ILE A 75 0.45 -3.65 -7.28
CA ILE A 75 1.06 -4.40 -6.19
C ILE A 75 2.06 -3.48 -5.50
N LYS A 76 1.64 -2.89 -4.38
CA LYS A 76 2.46 -1.94 -3.62
C LYS A 76 3.56 -2.61 -2.81
N ARG A 77 3.25 -3.78 -2.23
CA ARG A 77 4.15 -4.48 -1.30
C ARG A 77 4.01 -5.98 -1.47
N VAL A 78 5.14 -6.67 -1.41
CA VAL A 78 5.26 -8.11 -1.28
C VAL A 78 6.16 -8.36 -0.07
N PHE A 79 5.83 -9.37 0.72
CA PHE A 79 6.59 -9.75 1.91
C PHE A 79 6.35 -11.21 2.24
N THR A 80 7.29 -11.79 2.98
CA THR A 80 7.18 -13.16 3.50
C THR A 80 6.79 -13.15 4.98
N SER A 81 6.36 -14.30 5.49
CA SER A 81 6.00 -14.47 6.91
C SER A 81 7.15 -14.98 7.78
N CYS A 82 8.24 -15.45 7.17
CA CYS A 82 9.41 -16.02 7.85
C CYS A 82 10.70 -15.44 7.28
N MET A 83 11.69 -15.19 8.15
CA MET A 83 13.05 -14.81 7.75
C MET A 83 13.75 -15.88 6.87
N CYS A 84 13.27 -17.12 6.93
CA CYS A 84 13.78 -18.25 6.18
C CYS A 84 13.36 -18.28 4.70
N THR A 85 12.49 -17.35 4.27
CA THR A 85 11.93 -17.31 2.92
C THR A 85 12.14 -15.93 2.30
N ALA A 86 12.44 -15.91 1.01
CA ALA A 86 12.48 -14.71 0.18
C ALA A 86 11.45 -14.84 -0.96
N ALA A 87 10.78 -13.74 -1.28
CA ALA A 87 9.88 -13.65 -2.42
C ALA A 87 10.50 -12.74 -3.49
N TYR A 88 10.23 -13.06 -4.75
CA TYR A 88 10.60 -12.27 -5.92
C TYR A 88 9.37 -12.08 -6.79
N ILE A 89 9.30 -10.94 -7.47
CA ILE A 89 8.32 -10.71 -8.53
C ILE A 89 9.07 -10.87 -9.85
N GLU A 90 8.67 -11.86 -10.63
CA GLU A 90 9.19 -12.08 -11.99
C GLU A 90 8.19 -11.52 -13.00
N SER A 91 8.61 -10.49 -13.72
CA SER A 91 7.90 -9.87 -14.84
C SER A 91 8.66 -10.14 -16.14
N ALA A 92 8.02 -9.93 -17.30
CA ALA A 92 8.58 -10.31 -18.60
C ALA A 92 9.99 -9.76 -18.91
N ASN A 93 10.38 -8.64 -18.27
CA ASN A 93 11.66 -7.97 -18.50
C ASN A 93 12.47 -7.71 -17.22
N GLU A 94 11.96 -8.05 -16.03
CA GLU A 94 12.60 -7.67 -14.77
C GLU A 94 12.24 -8.65 -13.65
N GLU A 95 13.21 -8.93 -12.79
CA GLU A 95 12.99 -9.58 -11.51
C GLU A 95 13.19 -8.55 -10.40
N LYS A 96 12.19 -8.39 -9.53
CA LYS A 96 12.23 -7.49 -8.38
C LYS A 96 12.30 -8.30 -7.09
N GLY A 97 13.22 -7.92 -6.21
CA GLY A 97 13.40 -8.56 -4.90
C GLY A 97 14.84 -8.46 -4.42
N PRO A 98 15.22 -9.23 -3.37
CA PRO A 98 14.35 -10.07 -2.56
C PRO A 98 13.41 -9.27 -1.65
N PHE A 99 12.17 -9.72 -1.54
CA PHE A 99 11.22 -9.27 -0.52
C PHE A 99 11.24 -10.24 0.67
N GLY A 100 11.56 -9.71 1.86
CA GLY A 100 11.67 -10.46 3.09
C GLY A 100 10.48 -10.29 4.05
N MET A 101 10.72 -10.61 5.32
CA MET A 101 9.68 -10.59 6.35
C MET A 101 9.39 -9.20 6.91
N GLU A 102 8.11 -8.84 7.04
CA GLU A 102 7.68 -7.56 7.63
C GLU A 102 8.17 -7.42 9.08
N GLY A 103 8.61 -6.20 9.43
CA GLY A 103 9.07 -5.86 10.79
C GLY A 103 10.53 -6.20 11.09
N MET A 104 11.24 -6.91 10.22
CA MET A 104 12.67 -7.25 10.38
C MET A 104 13.59 -6.37 9.54
N GLY A 105 13.25 -5.08 9.41
CA GLY A 105 14.01 -4.11 8.64
C GLY A 105 13.19 -3.49 7.52
N TYR A 106 13.91 -2.87 6.58
CA TYR A 106 13.31 -2.22 5.43
C TYR A 106 12.98 -3.26 4.35
N ILE A 107 11.74 -3.24 3.87
CA ILE A 107 11.31 -4.01 2.70
C ILE A 107 11.15 -3.01 1.54
N PRO A 108 11.85 -3.21 0.41
CA PRO A 108 11.67 -2.34 -0.75
C PRO A 108 10.20 -2.41 -1.22
N PRO A 109 9.62 -1.30 -1.68
CA PRO A 109 8.29 -1.35 -2.27
C PRO A 109 8.34 -2.22 -3.53
N ALA A 110 7.25 -2.94 -3.80
CA ALA A 110 7.14 -3.73 -5.01
C ALA A 110 6.84 -2.84 -6.22
N ASP A 111 5.93 -1.89 -6.03
CA ASP A 111 5.44 -0.92 -7.03
C ASP A 111 5.34 -1.53 -8.44
N GLU A 112 4.69 -2.69 -8.52
CA GLU A 112 4.49 -3.44 -9.77
C GLU A 112 3.04 -3.29 -10.22
N THR A 113 2.82 -3.05 -11.51
CA THR A 113 1.48 -2.97 -12.07
C THR A 113 1.21 -4.21 -12.91
N ILE A 114 0.23 -5.01 -12.50
CA ILE A 114 -0.26 -6.14 -13.29
C ILE A 114 -1.39 -5.63 -14.17
N THR A 115 -1.09 -5.46 -15.46
CA THR A 115 -2.05 -5.00 -16.46
C THR A 115 -3.14 -6.04 -16.68
N VAL A 116 -4.35 -5.58 -17.01
CA VAL A 116 -5.43 -6.49 -17.45
C VAL A 116 -4.98 -7.28 -18.67
N VAL A 117 -5.08 -8.60 -18.61
CA VAL A 117 -4.89 -9.45 -19.78
C VAL A 117 -6.11 -9.27 -20.67
N THR A 118 -6.06 -8.27 -21.55
CA THR A 118 -7.09 -8.06 -22.57
C THR A 118 -6.91 -9.16 -23.63
N PRO A 119 -7.95 -9.93 -24.00
CA PRO A 119 -7.85 -10.93 -25.06
C PRO A 119 -7.55 -10.31 -26.43
#